data_AF-A0A0B6YQR1-F1
#
_entry.id   AF-A0A0B6YQR1-F1
#
_cell.length_a   1.000
_cell.length_b   1.000
_cell.length_c   1.000
_cell.angle_alpha   90.00
_cell.angle_beta   90.00
_cell.angle_gamma   90.00
#
_symmetry.space_group_name_H-M   'P 1'
#
loop_
_entity.id
_entity.type
_entity.pdbx_description
1 polymer ?
#
loop_
_entity_poly.entity_id
_entity_poly.type
_entity_poly.pdbx_seq_one_letter_code
_entity_poly.pdbx_strand_id
1 'polypeptide(L)'
;DLMVTSDILTPLTALIKQYDNFQSERCGTKYDTSTDVLIEAVELLSNLCESNSTAVRWFNKENLVKVLLPLLKVSTFGYGLSISVA
;
A
#
# COMPACT_ATOMS: atom_id res chain seq x y z
N ASP A 1 17.64 -6.92 0.59
CA ASP A 1 17.56 -8.08 1.50
C ASP A 1 17.36 -7.79 2.97
N LEU A 2 18.18 -6.95 3.63
CA LEU A 2 18.17 -6.80 5.10
C LEU A 2 16.76 -6.61 5.71
N MET A 3 15.92 -5.74 5.13
CA MET A 3 14.56 -5.45 5.62
C MET A 3 13.61 -6.67 5.55
N VAL A 4 13.72 -7.47 4.49
CA VAL A 4 12.93 -8.72 4.35
C VAL A 4 13.40 -9.74 5.38
N THR A 5 14.71 -9.85 5.59
CA THR A 5 15.30 -10.68 6.63
C THR A 5 14.92 -10.21 8.05
N SER A 6 14.61 -8.92 8.22
CA SER A 6 14.15 -8.29 9.47
C SER A 6 12.63 -8.33 9.66
N ASP A 7 11.90 -9.14 8.89
CA ASP A 7 10.44 -9.31 9.01
C ASP A 7 9.62 -8.02 8.83
N ILE A 8 10.10 -7.04 8.05
CA ILE A 8 9.35 -5.82 7.72
C ILE A 8 8.03 -6.12 6.96
N LEU A 9 7.98 -7.24 6.23
CA LEU A 9 6.83 -7.59 5.40
C LEU A 9 5.56 -7.87 6.21
N THR A 10 5.69 -8.43 7.41
CA THR A 10 4.57 -8.73 8.32
C THR A 10 3.83 -7.46 8.79
N PRO A 11 4.49 -6.47 9.45
CA PRO A 11 3.84 -5.23 9.86
C PRO A 11 3.41 -4.37 8.66
N LEU A 12 4.17 -4.37 7.56
CA LEU A 12 3.79 -3.64 6.35
C LEU A 12 2.49 -4.19 5.74
N THR A 13 2.36 -5.51 5.70
CA THR A 13 1.13 -6.17 5.22
C THR A 13 -0.04 -5.89 6.15
N ALA A 14 0.18 -5.96 7.46
CA ALA A 14 -0.85 -5.64 8.44
C ALA A 14 -1.34 -4.18 8.30
N LEU A 15 -0.42 -3.24 8.02
CA LEU A 15 -0.77 -1.85 7.75
C LEU A 15 -1.61 -1.71 6.48
N ILE A 16 -1.17 -2.27 5.35
CA ILE A 16 -1.90 -2.17 4.07
C ILE A 16 -3.29 -2.78 4.18
N LYS A 17 -3.43 -3.93 4.86
CA LYS A 17 -4.73 -4.59 5.07
C LYS A 17 -5.70 -3.80 5.95
N GLN A 18 -5.25 -2.83 6.74
CA GLN A 18 -6.17 -1.91 7.44
C GLN A 18 -6.97 -1.02 6.49
N TYR A 19 -6.48 -0.86 5.26
CA TYR A 19 -7.15 -0.11 4.20
C TYR A 19 -8.01 -1.00 3.29
N ASP A 20 -8.20 -2.26 3.65
CA ASP A 20 -9.19 -3.11 2.97
C ASP A 20 -10.59 -2.54 3.22
N ASN A 21 -11.30 -2.20 2.15
CA ASN A 21 -12.54 -1.42 2.16
C ASN A 21 -12.40 0.02 2.66
N PHE A 22 -11.22 0.64 2.57
CA PHE A 22 -11.01 2.05 2.87
C PHE A 22 -12.01 2.91 2.08
N GLN A 23 -12.99 3.45 2.79
CA GLN A 23 -13.88 4.46 2.25
C GLN A 23 -13.16 5.78 2.43
N SER A 24 -12.75 6.39 1.33
CA SER A 24 -12.49 7.83 1.28
C SER A 24 -13.81 8.50 1.64
N GLU A 25 -14.07 8.65 2.95
CA GLU A 25 -14.99 9.67 3.42
C GLU A 25 -14.46 10.94 2.75
N ARG A 26 -15.32 11.65 2.02
CA ARG A 26 -14.96 12.91 1.38
C ARG A 26 -14.61 13.91 2.48
N CYS A 27 -13.41 13.77 3.04
CA CYS A 27 -12.93 14.54 4.15
C CYS A 27 -12.48 15.85 3.53
N GLY A 28 -13.45 16.75 3.43
CA GLY A 28 -13.19 18.12 3.12
C GLY A 28 -12.13 18.62 4.09
N THR A 29 -11.02 19.05 3.53
CA THR A 29 -9.95 19.85 4.14
C THR A 29 -8.86 19.09 4.92
N LYS A 30 -7.64 19.27 4.41
CA LYS A 30 -6.31 19.15 5.06
C LYS A 30 -5.83 17.73 5.40
N TYR A 31 -4.80 17.32 4.66
CA TYR A 31 -3.78 16.35 5.06
C TYR A 31 -4.32 15.15 5.84
N ASP A 32 -4.95 14.24 5.12
CA ASP A 32 -5.31 12.96 5.69
C ASP A 32 -4.03 12.15 5.88
N THR A 33 -3.45 12.26 7.08
CA THR A 33 -2.19 11.59 7.47
C THR A 33 -2.28 10.07 7.20
N SER A 34 -3.47 9.49 7.23
CA SER A 34 -3.71 8.09 6.86
C SER A 34 -3.44 7.81 5.38
N THR A 35 -3.82 8.71 4.48
CA THR A 35 -3.53 8.58 3.05
C THR A 35 -2.04 8.70 2.76
N ASP A 36 -1.34 9.65 3.40
CA ASP A 36 0.12 9.81 3.24
C ASP A 36 0.89 8.58 3.76
N VAL A 37 0.47 8.02 4.91
CA VAL A 37 1.03 6.78 5.46
C VAL A 37 0.81 5.59 4.52
N LEU A 38 -0.37 5.50 3.88
CA LEU A 38 -0.65 4.46 2.91
C LEU A 38 0.20 4.60 1.64
N ILE A 39 0.37 5.83 1.14
CA ILE A 39 1.24 6.12 -0.01
C ILE A 39 2.67 5.62 0.26
N GLU A 40 3.26 6.04 1.38
CA GLU A 40 4.60 5.63 1.79
C GLU A 40 4.71 4.10 1.98
N ALA A 41 3.68 3.46 2.53
CA ALA A 41 3.64 2.01 2.69
C ALA A 41 3.63 1.27 1.34
N VAL A 42 2.87 1.78 0.36
CA VAL A 42 2.80 1.21 -0.99
C VAL A 42 4.13 1.40 -1.73
N GLU A 43 4.73 2.59 -1.64
CA GLU A 43 6.04 2.88 -2.25
C GLU A 43 7.14 1.98 -1.67
N LEU A 44 7.14 1.79 -0.34
CA LEU A 44 8.06 0.86 0.31
C LEU A 44 7.85 -0.58 -0.18
N LEU A 45 6.59 -1.03 -0.26
CA LEU A 45 6.26 -2.36 -0.78
C LEU A 45 6.74 -2.55 -2.21
N SER A 46 6.56 -1.53 -3.07
CA SER A 46 7.03 -1.57 -4.46
C SER A 46 8.55 -1.70 -4.53
N ASN A 47 9.28 -0.84 -3.82
CA ASN A 47 10.74 -0.89 -3.72
C ASN A 47 11.26 -2.27 -3.24
N LEU A 48 10.56 -2.89 -2.28
CA LEU A 48 10.88 -4.23 -1.80
C LEU A 48 10.59 -5.31 -2.86
N CYS A 49 9.50 -5.19 -3.61
CA CYS A 49 9.17 -6.12 -4.70
C CYS A 49 10.15 -6.02 -5.87
N GLU A 50 10.59 -4.80 -6.23
CA GLU A 50 11.59 -4.56 -7.27
C GLU A 50 12.95 -5.16 -6.91
N SER A 51 13.33 -5.08 -5.64
CA SER A 51 14.65 -5.51 -5.16
C SER A 51 14.71 -6.93 -4.61
N ASN A 52 13.56 -7.59 -4.34
CA ASN A 52 13.54 -8.91 -3.69
C ASN A 52 12.38 -9.81 -4.14
N SER A 53 12.71 -10.95 -4.76
CA SER A 53 11.73 -11.96 -5.17
C SER A 53 10.92 -12.57 -4.01
N THR A 54 11.44 -12.54 -2.78
CA THR A 54 10.72 -12.95 -1.56
C THR A 54 9.57 -12.00 -1.26
N ALA A 55 9.75 -10.69 -1.45
CA ALA A 55 8.69 -9.70 -1.29
C ALA A 55 7.59 -9.91 -2.34
N VAL A 56 7.96 -10.24 -3.59
CA VAL A 56 6.99 -10.61 -4.64
C VAL A 56 6.20 -11.88 -4.27
N ARG A 57 6.87 -12.92 -3.76
CA ARG A 57 6.19 -14.15 -3.29
C ARG A 57 5.25 -13.84 -2.14
N TRP A 58 5.65 -12.99 -1.20
CA TRP A 58 4.84 -12.57 -0.07
C TRP A 58 3.61 -11.77 -0.52
N PHE A 59 3.80 -10.78 -1.40
CA PHE A 59 2.72 -10.00 -2.00
C PHE A 59 1.62 -10.88 -2.60
N ASN A 60 2.05 -11.89 -3.39
CA ASN A 60 1.14 -12.84 -4.02
C ASN A 60 0.45 -13.75 -3.01
N LYS A 61 1.21 -14.26 -2.02
CA LYS A 61 0.68 -15.12 -0.95
C LYS A 61 -0.38 -14.40 -0.11
N GLU A 62 -0.13 -13.15 0.25
CA GLU A 62 -1.02 -12.33 1.08
C GLU A 62 -2.16 -11.68 0.29
N ASN A 63 -2.16 -11.83 -1.04
CA ASN A 63 -3.17 -11.33 -1.97
C ASN A 63 -3.36 -9.81 -1.90
N LEU A 64 -2.26 -9.07 -1.74
CA LEU A 64 -2.29 -7.62 -1.53
C LEU A 64 -2.88 -6.86 -2.72
N VAL A 65 -2.83 -7.42 -3.92
CA VAL A 65 -3.49 -6.85 -5.11
C VAL A 65 -4.97 -6.57 -4.89
N LYS A 66 -5.69 -7.39 -4.10
CA LYS A 66 -7.12 -7.16 -3.82
C LYS A 66 -7.37 -5.88 -3.01
N VAL A 67 -6.44 -5.54 -2.12
CA VAL A 67 -6.52 -4.34 -1.28
C VAL A 67 -6.13 -3.10 -2.07
N LEU A 68 -5.11 -3.23 -2.94
CA LEU A 68 -4.55 -2.11 -3.69
C LEU A 68 -5.35 -1.74 -4.95
N LEU A 69 -5.95 -2.71 -5.65
CA LEU A 69 -6.66 -2.47 -6.91
C LEU A 69 -7.78 -1.40 -6.80
N PRO A 70 -8.60 -1.36 -5.73
CA PRO A 70 -9.58 -0.29 -5.55
C PRO A 70 -8.97 1.12 -5.43
N LEU A 71 -7.74 1.23 -4.91
CA LEU A 71 -7.05 2.50 -4.65
C LEU A 71 -6.59 3.20 -5.95
N LEU A 72 -6.58 2.49 -7.08
CA LEU A 72 -6.33 3.05 -8.41
C LEU A 72 -7.49 3.93 -8.93
N LYS A 73 -8.63 3.93 -8.23
CA LYS A 73 -9.78 4.73 -8.62
C LYS A 73 -9.54 6.21 -8.29
N VAL A 74 -8.91 6.93 -9.22
CA VAL A 74 -8.57 8.36 -9.12
C VAL A 74 -9.79 9.22 -8.71
N SER A 75 -10.99 8.89 -9.20
CA SER A 75 -12.22 9.61 -8.84
C SER A 75 -12.58 9.55 -7.35
N THR A 76 -12.01 8.59 -6.62
CA THR A 76 -12.29 8.31 -5.21
C THR A 76 -11.08 8.67 -4.32
N PHE A 77 -9.86 8.42 -4.78
CA PHE A 77 -8.64 8.56 -3.97
C PHE A 77 -7.66 9.64 -4.46
N GLY A 78 -7.95 10.29 -5.58
CA GLY A 78 -7.07 11.30 -6.16
C GLY A 78 -5.82 10.72 -6.82
N TYR A 79 -5.02 11.60 -7.44
CA TYR A 79 -3.87 11.18 -8.24
C TYR A 79 -2.72 10.63 -7.41
N GLY A 80 -2.44 11.18 -6.22
CA GLY A 80 -1.30 10.76 -5.39
C GLY A 80 -1.33 9.27 -5.10
N LEU A 81 -2.41 8.79 -4.46
CA LEU A 81 -2.55 7.37 -4.13
C LEU A 81 -2.64 6.48 -5.38
N SER A 82 -3.33 6.93 -6.42
CA SER A 82 -3.44 6.15 -7.66
C SER A 82 -2.12 6.03 -8.42
N ILE A 83 -1.21 7.01 -8.32
CA ILE A 83 0.12 6.94 -8.93
C ILE A 83 1.01 5.98 -8.14
N SER A 84 1.04 6.07 -6.81
CA SER A 84 1.90 5.21 -5.99
C SER A 84 1.54 3.71 -6.09
N VAL A 85 0.26 3.40 -6.37
CA VAL A 85 -0.22 2.02 -6.54
C VAL A 85 0.01 1.45 -7.95
N ALA A 86 0.14 2.30 -8.98
CA ALA A 86 0.21 1.90 -10.38
C ALA A 86 1.60 1.40 -10.79
#